data_AF-M3GTY2-F1
#
_entry.id   AF-M3GTY2-F1
#
_cell.length_a   1.000
_cell.length_b   1.000
_cell.length_c   1.000
_cell.angle_alpha   90.00
_cell.angle_beta   90.00
_cell.angle_gamma   90.00
#
_symmetry.space_group_name_H-M   'P 1'
#
loop_
_entity.id
_entity.type
_entity.pdbx_description
1 polymer ?
#
loop_
_entity_poly.entity_id
_entity_poly.type
_entity_poly.pdbx_seq_one_letter_code
_entity_poly.pdbx_strand_id
1 'polypeptide(L)' 'MTTHPNGQIFEVDSIVLDKTILKKIPFERRAIFKMFYGCEYYIIHERIVSEIQKISPKGIRFIPVSEYTSSSVFE' A
#
# COMPACT_ATOMS: atom_id res chain seq x y z
N MET A 1 -12.30 11.05 -0.35
CA MET A 1 -12.55 9.93 -1.30
C MET A 1 -13.37 10.42 -2.48
N THR A 2 -12.82 10.25 -3.68
CA THR A 2 -13.41 10.71 -4.95
C THR A 2 -13.61 9.49 -5.86
N THR A 3 -14.69 9.45 -6.66
CA THR A 3 -15.01 8.30 -7.53
C THR A 3 -15.26 8.73 -8.97
N HIS A 4 -14.87 7.88 -9.92
CA HIS A 4 -15.31 7.97 -11.32
C HIS A 4 -16.81 7.67 -11.46
N PRO A 5 -17.45 8.10 -12.57
CA PRO A 5 -18.87 7.82 -12.82
C PRO A 5 -19.26 6.33 -12.85
N ASN A 6 -18.29 5.45 -13.12
CA ASN A 6 -18.46 3.99 -13.09
C ASN A 6 -18.34 3.38 -11.68
N GLY A 7 -18.23 4.20 -10.63
CA GLY A 7 -18.11 3.76 -9.23
C GLY A 7 -16.69 3.36 -8.81
N GLN A 8 -15.69 3.45 -9.69
CA GLN A 8 -14.30 3.21 -9.30
C GLN A 8 -13.77 4.36 -8.45
N ILE A 9 -13.03 4.03 -7.40
CA ILE A 9 -12.35 5.02 -6.57
C ILE A 9 -11.21 5.65 -7.40
N PHE A 10 -11.24 6.97 -7.50
CA PHE A 10 -10.23 7.77 -8.20
C PHE A 10 -9.11 8.18 -7.26
N GLU A 11 -9.45 8.62 -6.04
CA GLU A 11 -8.48 9.12 -5.08
C GLU A 11 -8.93 8.85 -3.63
N VAL A 12 -7.95 8.55 -2.78
CA VAL A 12 -8.11 8.42 -1.32
C VAL A 12 -7.12 9.32 -0.61
N ASP A 13 -7.58 10.00 0.42
CA ASP A 13 -6.77 10.97 1.17
C ASP A 13 -5.76 10.26 2.10
N SER A 14 -6.11 9.07 2.58
CA SER A 14 -5.26 8.24 3.43
C SER A 14 -5.63 6.76 3.31
N ILE A 15 -4.69 5.90 3.69
CA ILE A 15 -4.89 4.45 3.78
C ILE A 15 -4.58 4.03 5.22
N VAL A 16 -5.50 3.30 5.84
CA VAL A 16 -5.32 2.80 7.21
C VAL A 16 -5.53 1.28 7.23
N LEU A 17 -4.59 0.57 7.86
CA LEU A 17 -4.68 -0.86 8.08
C LEU A 17 -5.10 -1.16 9.52
N ASP A 18 -6.20 -1.89 9.70
CA ASP A 18 -6.61 -2.37 11.01
C ASP A 18 -5.69 -3.52 11.46
N LYS A 19 -4.75 -3.20 12.36
CA LYS A 19 -3.81 -4.16 12.93
C LYS A 19 -4.48 -5.30 13.70
N THR A 20 -5.66 -5.06 14.29
CA THR A 20 -6.42 -6.06 15.03
C THR A 20 -7.00 -7.10 14.08
N ILE A 21 -7.51 -6.67 12.93
CA ILE A 21 -7.99 -7.57 11.87
C ILE A 21 -6.80 -8.31 11.23
N LEU A 22 -5.71 -7.60 10.90
CA LEU A 22 -4.53 -8.21 10.28
C LEU A 22 -3.91 -9.31 11.15
N LYS A 23 -3.89 -9.15 12.48
CA LYS A 23 -3.39 -10.19 13.41
C LYS A 23 -4.17 -11.50 13.33
N LYS A 24 -5.43 -11.47 12.87
CA LYS A 24 -6.27 -12.68 12.69
C LYS A 24 -6.01 -13.40 11.37
N ILE A 25 -5.28 -12.78 10.44
CA ILE A 25 -4.96 -13.35 9.13
C ILE A 25 -3.55 -13.97 9.20
N PRO A 26 -3.37 -15.24 8.78
CA PRO A 26 -2.05 -15.86 8.68
C PRO A 26 -1.09 -15.01 7.86
N PHE A 27 0.19 -14.98 8.24
CA PHE A 27 1.18 -14.07 7.63
C PHE A 27 1.23 -14.22 6.10
N GLU A 28 1.24 -15.44 5.61
CA GLU A 28 1.31 -15.82 4.20
C GLU A 28 0.16 -15.22 3.39
N ARG A 29 -0.98 -14.97 4.02
CA ARG A 29 -2.20 -14.39 3.42
C ARG A 29 -2.32 -12.88 3.60
N ARG A 30 -1.43 -12.24 4.38
CA ARG A 30 -1.40 -10.79 4.63
C ARG A 30 -0.06 -10.14 4.33
N ALA A 31 0.84 -10.86 3.69
CA ALA A 31 2.19 -10.40 3.45
C ALA A 31 2.22 -9.28 2.39
N ILE A 32 1.34 -9.36 1.39
CA ILE A 32 1.14 -8.36 0.35
C ILE A 32 -0.35 -8.22 0.07
N PHE A 33 -0.84 -6.99 -0.02
CA PHE A 33 -2.16 -6.67 -0.56
C PHE A 33 -2.02 -5.89 -1.87
N LYS A 34 -2.88 -6.21 -2.84
CA LYS A 34 -3.03 -5.46 -4.07
C LYS A 34 -4.38 -4.75 -4.05
N MET A 35 -4.36 -3.48 -4.45
CA MET A 35 -5.53 -2.62 -4.49
C MET A 35 -5.50 -1.77 -5.75
N PHE A 36 -6.65 -1.48 -6.34
CA PHE A 36 -6.75 -0.73 -7.60
C PHE A 36 -7.68 0.47 -7.43
N TYR A 37 -7.11 1.68 -7.43
CA TYR A 37 -7.81 2.96 -7.30
C TYR A 37 -7.19 4.00 -8.26
N GLY A 38 -7.61 4.01 -9.52
CA GLY A 38 -6.99 4.82 -10.58
C GLY A 38 -5.57 4.37 -10.99
N CYS A 39 -4.81 3.81 -10.06
CA CYS A 39 -3.53 3.12 -10.26
C CYS A 39 -3.41 1.88 -9.34
N GLU A 40 -2.41 1.04 -9.60
CA GLU A 40 -2.12 -0.13 -8.78
C GLU A 40 -1.33 0.23 -7.53
N TYR A 41 -1.89 -0.10 -6.37
CA TYR A 41 -1.23 0.04 -5.08
C TYR A 41 -0.81 -1.34 -4.56
N TYR A 42 0.45 -1.43 -4.13
CA TYR A 42 1.00 -2.60 -3.45
C TYR A 42 1.33 -2.24 -2.01
N ILE A 43 0.59 -2.84 -1.07
CA ILE A 43 0.84 -2.69 0.36
C ILE A 43 1.61 -3.92 0.82
N ILE A 44 2.89 -3.72 1.15
CA ILE A 44 3.84 -4.81 1.42
C ILE A 44 4.23 -4.77 2.89
N HIS A 45 4.16 -5.93 3.56
CA HIS A 45 4.56 -6.05 4.96
C HIS A 45 6.04 -5.73 5.15
N GLU A 46 6.40 -5.03 6.23
CA GLU A 46 7.77 -4.55 6.50
C GLU A 46 8.84 -5.64 6.38
N ARG A 47 8.57 -6.85 6.89
CA ARG A 47 9.46 -8.01 6.76
C ARG A 47 9.89 -8.29 5.31
N ILE A 48 8.98 -8.17 4.34
CA ILE A 48 9.30 -8.33 2.92
C ILE A 48 10.08 -7.12 2.41
N VAL A 49 9.66 -5.91 2.78
CA VAL A 49 10.37 -4.67 2.42
C VAL A 49 11.83 -4.72 2.88
N SER A 50 12.10 -5.18 4.10
CA SER A 50 13.45 -5.31 4.64
C SER A 50 14.32 -6.28 3.82
N GLU A 51 13.76 -7.42 3.38
CA GLU A 51 14.51 -8.34 2.50
C GLU A 51 14.77 -7.71 1.12
N ILE A 52 13.80 -6.99 0.55
CA ILE A 52 13.98 -6.27 -0.71
C ILE A 52 15.06 -5.18 -0.58
N GLN A 53 15.10 -4.44 0.53
CA GLN A 53 16.09 -3.39 0.74
C GLN A 53 17.54 -3.92 0.82
N LYS A 54 17.75 -5.16 1.30
CA LYS A 54 19.09 -5.77 1.36
C LYS A 54 19.76 -5.89 0.00
N ILE A 55 18.99 -6.00 -1.07
CA ILE A 55 19.53 -6.09 -2.44
C ILE A 55 19.72 -4.72 -3.11
N SER A 56 19.54 -3.60 -2.37
CA SER A 56 19.73 -2.23 -2.87
C SER A 56 19.04 -1.96 -4.22
N PRO A 57 17.71 -2.19 -4.31
CA PRO A 57 16.97 -2.09 -5.56
C PRO A 57 16.93 -0.66 -6.07
N LYS A 58 16.94 -0.50 -7.39
CA LYS A 58 16.83 0.80 -8.07
C LYS A 58 15.43 1.00 -8.61
N GLY A 59 14.96 2.25 -8.62
CA GLY A 59 13.66 2.61 -9.21
C GLY A 59 12.45 2.26 -8.37
N ILE A 60 12.61 1.97 -7.07
CA ILE A 60 11.50 1.73 -6.16
C ILE A 60 11.62 2.61 -4.92
N ARG A 61 10.47 3.02 -4.39
CA ARG A 61 10.34 3.72 -3.11
C ARG A 61 9.29 3.00 -2.27
N PHE A 62 9.61 2.78 -0.99
CA PHE A 62 8.65 2.31 0.00
C PHE A 62 8.26 3.47 0.88
N ILE A 63 6.95 3.67 1.04
CA ILE A 63 6.37 4.74 1.84
C ILE A 63 5.60 4.08 2.98
N PRO A 64 5.88 4.43 4.26
CA PRO A 64 5.07 3.94 5.36
C PRO A 64 3.60 4.28 5.13
N VAL A 65 2.70 3.31 5.34
CA VAL A 65 1.26 3.51 5.10
C VAL A 65 0.71 4.68 5.93
N SER A 66 1.24 4.90 7.14
CA SER A 66 0.87 6.03 8.00
C SER A 66 1.29 7.41 7.48
N GLU A 67 2.23 7.46 6.52
CA GLU A 67 2.76 8.68 5.92
C GLU A 67 2.26 8.87 4.48
N TYR A 68 1.53 7.90 3.94
CA TYR A 68 1.01 7.97 2.59
C TYR A 68 -0.05 9.07 2.45
N THR A 69 0.11 9.88 1.41
CA THR A 69 -0.89 10.81 0.88
C THR A 69 -1.05 10.59 -0.62
N SER A 70 -2.13 11.08 -1.23
CA SER A 70 -2.30 11.01 -2.69
C SER A 70 -1.18 11.74 -3.47
N SER A 71 -0.57 12.75 -2.85
CA SER A 71 0.59 13.48 -3.35
C SER A 71 1.90 12.70 -3.31
N SER A 72 2.01 11.64 -2.51
CA SER A 72 3.25 10.88 -2.32
C SER A 72 3.77 10.16 -3.57
N VAL A 73 2.99 10.13 -4.66
CA VAL A 73 3.42 9.62 -5.98
C VAL A 73 4.32 10.63 -6.72
N PHE A 74 4.20 11.92 -6.40
CA PHE A 74 4.88 13.02 -7.10
C PHE A 74 6.07 13.62 -6.34
N GLU A 75 6.16 13.35 -5.04
CA GLU A 75 7.30 13.71 -4.18
C GLU A 75 8.52 12.83 -4.44
#